data_AF-A0A661KP25-F1
#
_entry.id   AF-A0A661KP25-F1
#
_cell.length_a   1.000
_cell.length_b   1.000
_cell.length_c   1.000
_cell.angle_alpha   90.00
_cell.angle_beta   90.00
_cell.angle_gamma   90.00
#
_symmetry.space_group_name_H-M   'P 1'
#
loop_
_entity.id
_entity.type
_entity.pdbx_description
1 polymer ?
#
loop_
_entity_poly.entity_id
_entity_poly.type
_entity_poly.pdbx_seq_one_letter_code
_entity_poly.pdbx_strand_id
1 'polypeptide(L)'
;QKPADMEGRPKDVDESDGRFLALYDGYLDTAIYSRGREAVAAGEIKGKRTLPLGEIEYAYPLILIREIHLFKAKKEGRFHPYPYPYWWYPPWGWYPYWYPW
;
A
#
# COMPACT_ATOMS: atom_id res chain seq x y z
N GLN A 1 4.25 -11.21 7.66
CA GLN A 1 4.92 -10.93 6.38
C GLN A 1 3.83 -11.06 5.34
N LYS A 2 3.72 -10.12 4.41
CA LYS A 2 2.71 -10.20 3.36
C LYS A 2 3.30 -10.80 2.09
N PRO A 3 2.50 -11.52 1.27
CA PRO A 3 2.95 -11.97 -0.04
C PRO A 3 3.24 -10.77 -0.94
N ALA A 4 4.23 -10.92 -1.81
CA ALA A 4 4.57 -9.90 -2.80
C ALA A 4 3.70 -10.02 -4.07
N ASP A 5 3.47 -8.90 -4.74
CA ASP A 5 2.89 -8.84 -6.08
C ASP A 5 3.94 -9.09 -7.18
N MET A 6 3.55 -8.95 -8.45
CA MET A 6 4.45 -9.17 -9.58
C MET A 6 5.61 -8.17 -9.64
N GLU A 7 5.51 -7.02 -8.94
CA GLU A 7 6.56 -6.00 -8.84
C GLU A 7 7.42 -6.19 -7.57
N GLY A 8 7.16 -7.24 -6.79
CA GLY A 8 7.81 -7.46 -5.51
C GLY A 8 7.25 -6.61 -4.37
N ARG A 9 6.18 -5.83 -4.58
CA ARG A 9 5.57 -5.00 -3.53
C ARG A 9 4.68 -5.83 -2.61
N PRO A 10 4.62 -5.53 -1.30
CA PRO A 10 3.66 -6.17 -0.41
C PRO A 10 2.22 -5.96 -0.90
N LYS A 11 1.49 -7.06 -1.09
CA LYS A 11 0.07 -7.00 -1.46
C LYS A 11 -0.75 -6.39 -0.34
N ASP A 12 -1.78 -5.64 -0.71
CA ASP A 12 -2.77 -5.12 0.24
C ASP A 12 -3.86 -6.16 0.50
N VAL A 13 -3.48 -7.23 1.19
CA VAL A 13 -4.36 -8.33 1.61
C VAL A 13 -4.26 -8.52 3.12
N ASP A 14 -5.26 -9.20 3.69
CA ASP A 14 -5.32 -9.58 5.11
C ASP A 14 -4.51 -10.84 5.42
N GLU A 15 -3.89 -11.46 4.42
CA GLU A 15 -3.01 -12.62 4.58
C GLU A 15 -1.64 -12.21 5.14
N SER A 16 -1.16 -12.96 6.14
CA SER A 16 0.17 -12.76 6.71
C SER A 16 0.78 -14.06 7.22
N ASP A 17 2.01 -14.34 6.81
CA ASP A 17 2.81 -15.50 7.26
C ASP A 17 3.42 -15.33 8.67
N GLY A 18 2.88 -14.41 9.48
CA GLY A 18 3.33 -14.14 10.85
C GLY A 18 4.19 -12.87 11.03
N ARG A 19 4.68 -12.64 12.25
CA ARG A 19 5.47 -11.44 12.59
C ARG A 19 6.94 -11.80 12.76
N PHE A 20 7.82 -10.89 12.37
CA PHE A 20 9.28 -11.05 12.53
C PHE A 20 9.90 -9.74 13.01
N LEU A 21 11.12 -9.83 13.52
CA LEU A 21 11.94 -8.66 13.85
C LEU A 21 13.07 -8.58 12.82
N ALA A 22 13.15 -7.45 12.13
CA ALA A 22 14.20 -7.16 11.17
C ALA A 22 15.32 -6.39 11.87
N LEU A 23 16.53 -6.95 11.87
CA LEU A 23 17.73 -6.35 12.43
C LEU A 23 18.54 -5.75 11.29
N TYR A 24 18.79 -4.44 11.36
CA TYR A 24 19.63 -3.73 10.41
C TYR A 24 20.89 -3.25 11.13
N ASP A 25 22.06 -3.59 10.60
CA ASP A 25 23.35 -3.17 11.17
C ASP A 25 23.72 -1.78 10.65
N GLY A 26 22.99 -0.77 11.15
CA GLY A 26 23.12 0.61 10.71
C GLY A 26 21.96 1.47 11.18
N TYR A 27 21.89 2.68 10.62
CA TYR A 27 20.83 3.65 10.94
C TYR A 27 19.80 3.73 9.81
N LEU A 28 18.53 3.57 10.15
CA LEU A 28 17.39 3.85 9.28
C LEU A 28 16.74 5.15 9.74
N ASP A 29 16.75 6.17 8.89
CA ASP A 29 16.13 7.47 9.17
C ASP A 29 14.61 7.30 9.34
N THR A 30 14.08 7.72 10.51
CA THR A 30 12.66 7.58 10.86
C THR A 30 11.74 8.47 10.03
N ALA A 31 12.25 9.54 9.42
CA ALA A 31 11.49 10.35 8.46
C ALA A 31 11.25 9.59 7.14
N ILE A 32 12.17 8.69 6.78
CA ILE A 32 12.13 7.91 5.54
C ILE A 32 11.42 6.56 5.77
N TYR A 33 11.84 5.82 6.80
CA TYR A 33 11.31 4.51 7.20
C TYR A 33 10.21 4.67 8.26
N SER A 34 9.25 5.53 7.97
CA SER A 34 8.13 5.83 8.85
C SER A 34 7.02 4.78 8.75
N ARG A 35 6.15 4.76 9.77
CA ARG A 35 4.96 3.89 9.80
C ARG A 35 4.10 4.11 8.55
N GLY A 36 3.62 3.02 7.94
CA GLY A 36 2.78 3.06 6.74
C GLY A 36 3.55 3.03 5.42
N ARG A 37 4.89 3.08 5.45
CA ARG A 37 5.72 2.86 4.28
C ARG A 37 5.85 1.37 3.97
N GLU A 38 5.69 1.03 2.70
CA GLU A 38 5.92 -0.32 2.20
C GLU A 38 7.42 -0.53 1.96
N ALA A 39 7.95 -1.63 2.48
CA ALA A 39 9.32 -2.04 2.27
C ALA A 39 9.42 -3.57 2.17
N VAL A 40 10.44 -4.02 1.45
CA VAL A 40 10.85 -5.43 1.39
C VAL A 40 12.27 -5.52 1.94
N ALA A 41 12.51 -6.52 2.77
CA ALA A 41 13.82 -6.81 3.31
C ALA A 41 14.19 -8.27 3.01
N ALA A 42 15.41 -8.48 2.55
CA ALA A 42 16.00 -9.79 2.33
C ALA A 42 17.18 -9.97 3.29
N GLY A 43 17.28 -11.14 3.90
CA GLY A 43 18.25 -11.36 4.96
C GLY A 43 18.30 -12.79 5.48
N GLU A 44 19.19 -13.01 6.44
CA GLU A 44 19.40 -14.32 7.07
C GLU A 44 18.61 -14.43 8.37
N ILE A 45 18.00 -15.58 8.63
CA ILE A 45 17.41 -15.86 9.93
C ILE A 45 18.54 -16.16 10.93
N LYS A 46 18.73 -15.30 11.93
CA LYS A 46 19.75 -15.47 12.98
C LYS A 46 19.24 -16.21 14.23
N GLY A 47 17.93 -16.43 14.31
CA GLY A 47 17.31 -17.13 15.43
C GLY A 47 15.88 -16.67 15.66
N LYS A 48 15.45 -16.76 16.91
CA LYS A 48 14.13 -16.29 17.34
C LYS A 48 14.25 -15.55 18.68
N ARG A 49 13.36 -14.58 18.89
CA ARG A 49 13.20 -13.89 20.17
C ARG A 49 11.75 -14.01 20.60
N THR A 50 11.52 -14.51 21.80
CA THR A 50 10.18 -14.54 22.38
C THR A 50 9.89 -13.20 23.04
N LEU A 51 8.77 -12.59 22.66
CA LEU A 51 8.27 -11.35 23.24
C LEU A 51 6.74 -11.44 23.41
N PRO A 52 6.17 -10.69 24.37
CA PRO A 52 4.73 -10.64 24.53
C PRO A 52 4.04 -10.01 23.31
N LEU A 53 2.95 -10.65 22.88
CA LEU A 53 2.05 -10.20 21.84
C LEU A 53 0.62 -10.25 22.36
N GLY A 54 0.14 -9.15 22.92
CA GLY A 54 -1.13 -9.14 23.63
C GLY A 54 -1.02 -10.00 24.90
N GLU A 55 -1.84 -11.04 24.99
CA GLU A 55 -1.89 -11.95 26.15
C GLU A 55 -1.05 -13.23 25.96
N ILE A 56 -0.37 -13.36 24.82
CA ILE A 56 0.46 -14.54 24.51
C ILE A 56 1.94 -14.20 24.40
N GLU A 57 2.79 -15.19 24.60
CA GLU A 57 4.20 -15.13 24.23
C GLU A 57 4.36 -15.56 22.76
N TYR A 58 4.96 -14.70 21.93
CA TYR A 58 5.15 -14.99 20.50
C TYR A 58 6.64 -15.08 20.17
N ALA A 59 7.02 -16.16 19.47
CA ALA A 59 8.38 -16.38 19.02
C ALA A 59 8.62 -15.70 17.66
N TYR A 60 9.22 -14.51 17.69
CA TYR A 60 9.56 -13.75 16.49
C TYR A 60 10.85 -14.29 15.86
N PRO A 61 10.84 -14.69 14.58
CA PRO A 61 12.08 -14.88 13.82
C PRO A 61 12.87 -13.57 13.78
N LEU A 62 14.19 -13.66 13.96
CA LEU A 62 15.13 -12.56 13.83
C LEU A 62 15.76 -12.62 12.45
N ILE A 63 15.49 -11.62 11.61
CA ILE A 63 16.06 -11.52 10.26
C ILE A 63 17.14 -10.46 10.26
N LEU A 64 18.40 -10.85 10.07
CA LEU A 64 19.49 -9.91 9.81
C LEU A 64 19.41 -9.48 8.35
N ILE A 65 19.04 -8.22 8.15
CA ILE A 65 18.85 -7.63 6.83
C ILE A 65 20.19 -7.54 6.10
N ARG A 66 20.23 -8.08 4.89
CA ARG A 66 21.32 -7.89 3.92
C ARG A 66 20.97 -6.81 2.90
N GLU A 67 19.72 -6.79 2.47
CA GLU A 67 19.20 -5.80 1.52
C GLU A 67 17.81 -5.32 1.96
N ILE A 68 17.55 -4.03 1.79
CA ILE A 68 16.25 -3.43 2.04
C ILE A 68 15.87 -2.51 0.88
N HIS A 69 14.64 -2.67 0.41
CA HIS A 69 14.05 -1.83 -0.63
C HIS A 69 12.85 -1.09 -0.06
N LEU A 70 12.88 0.23 -0.14
CA LEU A 70 11.77 1.09 0.27
C LEU A 70 10.98 1.53 -0.95
N PHE A 71 9.68 1.22 -0.99
CA PHE A 71 8.84 1.64 -2.09
C PHE A 71 8.50 3.12 -1.99
N LYS A 72 8.28 3.74 -3.15
CA LYS A 72 7.72 5.10 -3.23
C LYS A 72 6.36 5.10 -2.55
N ALA A 73 6.07 6.14 -1.78
CA ALA A 73 4.75 6.31 -1.20
C ALA A 73 3.69 6.25 -2.32
N LYS A 74 2.63 5.45 -2.12
CA LYS A 74 1.46 5.50 -2.99
C LYS A 74 0.98 6.95 -2.97
N LYS A 75 1.00 7.62 -4.13
CA LYS A 75 0.27 8.86 -4.28
C LYS A 75 -1.19 8.45 -4.07
N GLU A 76 -1.82 8.89 -2.98
CA GLU A 76 -3.27 8.89 -2.95
C GLU A 76 -3.70 9.55 -4.25
N GLY A 77 -4.32 8.77 -5.14
CA GLY A 77 -4.89 9.32 -6.34
C GLY A 77 -5.80 10.42 -5.86
N ARG A 78 -5.44 11.68 -6.12
CA ARG A 78 -6.40 12.76 -5.95
C ARG A 78 -7.54 12.35 -6.84
N PHE A 79 -8.62 11.87 -6.23
CA PHE A 79 -9.87 11.71 -6.91
C PHE A 79 -10.23 13.15 -7.28
N HIS A 80 -9.87 13.55 -8.49
CA HIS A 80 -10.41 14.73 -9.10
C HIS A 80 -11.79 14.28 -9.56
N PRO A 81 -12.88 14.58 -8.83
CA PRO A 81 -14.20 14.43 -9.40
C PRO A 81 -14.17 15.28 -10.67
N TYR A 82 -14.20 14.64 -11.84
CA TYR A 82 -14.42 15.35 -13.09
C TYR A 82 -15.74 16.11 -12.89
N PRO A 83 -15.75 17.46 -12.90
CA PRO A 83 -17.00 18.18 -12.88
C PRO A 83 -17.65 17.92 -14.25
N TYR A 84 -18.56 16.95 -14.31
CA TYR A 84 -19.47 16.83 -15.46
C TYR A 84 -20.22 18.16 -15.56
N PRO A 85 -20.08 18.94 -16.65
CA PRO A 85 -20.80 20.18 -16.80
C PRO A 85 -22.28 19.87 -16.93
N TYR A 86 -23.08 20.33 -15.96
CA TYR A 86 -24.53 20.13 -15.86
C TYR A 86 -25.34 20.91 -16.93
N TRP A 87 -24.72 21.24 -18.06
CA TRP A 87 -25.26 22.16 -19.07
C TRP A 87 -25.65 21.51 -20.39
N TRP A 88 -25.80 20.18 -20.43
CA TRP A 88 -26.25 19.48 -21.64
C TRP A 88 -27.57 18.72 -21.44
N TYR A 89 -28.56 19.40 -20.87
CA TYR A 89 -29.97 19.05 -21.01
C TYR A 89 -30.74 20.30 -21.47
N PRO A 90 -31.18 20.36 -22.74
CA PRO A 90 -32.18 21.34 -23.16
C PRO A 90 -33.52 20.95 -22.50
N PRO A 91 -34.19 21.85 -21.76
CA PRO A 91 -35.52 21.59 -21.22
C PRO A 91 -36.51 21.42 -22.37
N TRP A 92 -37.35 20.40 -22.26
CA TRP A 92 -38.33 20.02 -23.25
C TRP A 92 -39.23 21.18 -23.69
N GLY A 93 -39.32 21.38 -25.01
CA GLY A 93 -40.58 21.73 -25.67
C GLY A 93 -40.71 23.12 -26.28
N TRP A 94 -40.00 23.40 -27.38
CA TRP A 94 -40.47 24.33 -28.43
C TRP A 94 -40.05 23.80 -29.81
N TYR A 95 -40.94 23.04 -30.45
CA TYR A 95 -40.93 22.75 -31.89
C TYR A 95 -41.67 23.90 -32.61
N PRO A 96 -41.24 24.31 -33.83
CA PRO A 96 -42.13 24.02 -34.96
C PRO A 96 -41.46 23.82 -36.35
N TYR A 97 -42.12 22.98 -37.15
CA TYR A 97 -42.23 23.01 -38.63
C TYR A 97 -40.99 22.71 -39.50
N TRP A 98 -40.87 21.52 -40.12
CA TRP A 98 -41.44 21.14 -41.44
C TRP A 98 -40.89 21.94 -42.65
N TYR A 99 -40.17 21.30 -43.58
CA TYR A 99 -40.59 20.91 -44.96
C TYR A 99 -39.38 20.24 -45.69
N PRO A 100 -39.56 19.60 -46.87
CA PRO A 100 -39.10 18.25 -47.22
C PRO A 100 -38.14 18.33 -48.42
N TRP A 101 -37.67 17.17 -48.91
CA TRP A 101 -37.58 16.70 -50.31
C TRP A 101 -36.71 15.44 -50.27
#